data_AF-A0A535DAF5-F1
#
_entry.id   AF-A0A535DAF5-F1
#
_cell.length_a   1.000
_cell.length_b   1.000
_cell.length_c   1.000
_cell.angle_alpha   90.00
_cell.angle_beta   90.00
_cell.angle_gamma   90.00
#
_symmetry.space_group_name_H-M   'P 1'
#
loop_
_entity.id
_entity.type
_entity.pdbx_description
1 polymer ?
#
loop_
_entity_poly.entity_id
_entity_poly.type
_entity_poly.pdbx_seq_one_letter_code
_entity_poly.pdbx_strand_id
1 'polypeptide(L)'
;MRFSGAWGVPARSPAPNDKNSILAAQQAAGLTHKRLHVVPTRSMAQGLAALLAVNPEDSIESAIEAAEEARTSVRTVEITRAVRNTTIKGVKVGRGEAIAIVDGELTLGADSTEDAVLDALRDVATAETSLITLYYGASTGESQAASLAVKLRDRFPAHEVEVVYGGQPHYQYIVSVE
;
A
#
# COMPACT_ATOMS: atom_id res chain seq x y z
N MET A 1 -19.90 -8.09 20.95
CA MET A 1 -20.53 -9.05 20.01
C MET A 1 -19.41 -9.77 19.27
N ARG A 2 -19.17 -11.07 19.54
CA ARG A 2 -18.10 -11.85 18.90
C ARG A 2 -18.65 -12.50 17.64
N PHE A 3 -18.11 -12.16 16.46
CA PHE A 3 -18.39 -12.88 15.23
C PHE A 3 -17.51 -14.13 15.17
N SER A 4 -18.10 -15.31 15.41
CA SER A 4 -17.50 -16.60 15.09
C SER A 4 -17.89 -16.97 13.66
N GLY A 5 -17.00 -16.68 12.70
CA GLY A 5 -17.07 -17.23 11.33
C GLY A 5 -16.27 -18.52 11.24
N ALA A 6 -16.83 -19.52 10.57
CA ALA A 6 -16.36 -20.91 10.45
C ALA A 6 -15.05 -21.13 9.64
N TRP A 7 -14.14 -20.17 9.66
CA TRP A 7 -12.80 -20.29 9.10
C TRP A 7 -11.83 -19.80 10.18
N GLY A 8 -10.88 -20.63 10.58
CA GLY A 8 -9.90 -20.36 11.64
C GLY A 8 -8.88 -19.27 11.30
N VAL A 9 -9.37 -18.10 10.90
CA VAL A 9 -8.59 -16.89 10.71
C VAL A 9 -8.69 -16.10 12.02
N PRO A 10 -7.59 -15.86 12.75
CA PRO A 10 -7.65 -15.00 13.93
C PRO A 10 -8.21 -13.64 13.50
N ALA A 11 -9.10 -13.08 14.31
CA ALA A 11 -9.79 -11.82 14.03
C ALA A 11 -8.77 -10.73 13.66
N ARG A 12 -8.55 -10.54 12.36
CA ARG A 12 -7.82 -9.40 11.84
C ARG A 12 -8.76 -8.22 12.01
N SER A 13 -8.37 -7.26 12.84
CA SER A 13 -8.95 -5.92 12.71
C SER A 13 -8.74 -5.52 11.24
N PRO A 14 -9.80 -5.22 10.48
CA PRO A 14 -9.62 -4.76 9.11
C PRO A 14 -8.76 -3.49 9.16
N ALA A 15 -7.75 -3.43 8.29
CA ALA A 15 -6.98 -2.21 8.13
C ALA A 15 -7.93 -1.12 7.60
N PRO A 16 -7.78 0.15 8.01
CA PRO A 16 -8.73 1.21 7.67
C PRO A 16 -8.98 1.38 6.16
N ASN A 17 -8.05 0.92 5.33
CA ASN A 17 -8.06 1.05 3.86
C ASN A 17 -8.26 -0.29 3.15
N ASP A 18 -8.81 -1.31 3.82
CA ASP A 18 -9.16 -2.58 3.19
C ASP A 18 -10.52 -2.51 2.46
N LYS A 19 -10.71 -3.40 1.48
CA LYS A 19 -11.94 -3.42 0.65
C LYS A 19 -13.21 -3.54 1.49
N ASN A 20 -13.18 -4.26 2.62
CA ASN A 20 -14.36 -4.40 3.48
C ASN A 20 -14.67 -3.13 4.25
N SER A 21 -13.66 -2.42 4.76
CA SER A 21 -13.85 -1.13 5.44
C SER A 21 -14.40 -0.07 4.50
N ILE A 22 -13.91 -0.01 3.26
CA ILE A 22 -14.42 0.92 2.24
C ILE A 22 -15.90 0.64 1.95
N LEU A 23 -16.26 -0.62 1.73
CA LEU A 23 -17.65 -1.02 1.47
C LEU A 23 -18.56 -0.67 2.66
N ALA A 24 -18.12 -0.93 3.89
CA ALA A 24 -18.87 -0.60 5.09
C ALA A 24 -19.06 0.92 5.24
N ALA A 25 -18.03 1.73 4.96
CA ALA A 25 -18.12 3.19 5.00
C ALA A 25 -19.09 3.73 3.94
N GLN A 26 -19.04 3.19 2.72
CA GLN A 26 -19.98 3.56 1.65
C GLN A 26 -21.43 3.20 1.99
N GLN A 27 -21.66 2.03 2.60
CA GLN A 27 -22.98 1.64 3.08
C GLN A 27 -23.49 2.59 4.19
N ALA A 28 -22.61 2.95 5.13
CA ALA A 28 -22.94 3.90 6.19
C ALA A 28 -23.28 5.30 5.66
N ALA A 29 -22.66 5.73 4.55
CA ALA A 29 -22.98 6.99 3.88
C ALA A 29 -24.45 7.06 3.45
N GLY A 30 -25.04 5.93 3.03
CA GLY A 30 -26.46 5.85 2.66
C GLY A 30 -27.45 5.86 3.83
N LEU A 31 -26.96 5.74 5.07
CA LEU A 31 -27.80 5.66 6.28
C LEU A 31 -27.92 6.99 7.04
N THR A 32 -27.27 8.05 6.54
CA THR A 32 -27.23 9.36 7.20
C THR A 32 -27.92 10.43 6.37
N HIS A 33 -28.47 11.44 7.05
CA HIS A 33 -28.97 12.66 6.42
C HIS A 33 -27.87 13.73 6.24
N LYS A 34 -26.66 13.49 6.74
CA LYS A 34 -25.50 14.37 6.56
C LYS A 34 -24.89 14.17 5.18
N ARG A 35 -24.31 15.23 4.60
CA ARG A 35 -23.46 15.11 3.40
C ARG A 35 -22.17 14.41 3.77
N LEU A 36 -21.95 13.23 3.19
CA LEU A 36 -20.76 12.42 3.42
C LEU A 36 -20.25 11.88 2.08
N HIS A 37 -18.94 11.98 1.86
CA HIS A 37 -18.26 11.40 0.72
C HIS A 37 -17.14 10.48 1.23
N VAL A 38 -16.98 9.32 0.60
CA VAL A 38 -15.95 8.33 0.96
C VAL A 38 -14.91 8.31 -0.14
N VAL A 39 -13.72 8.85 0.16
CA VAL A 39 -12.54 8.74 -0.72
C VAL A 39 -11.93 7.34 -0.53
N PRO A 40 -11.98 6.45 -1.54
CA PRO A 40 -11.66 5.03 -1.37
C PRO A 40 -10.15 4.79 -1.49
N THR A 41 -9.41 4.97 -0.39
CA THR A 41 -7.97 4.71 -0.30
C THR A 41 -7.70 3.23 -0.09
N ARG A 42 -6.64 2.69 -0.69
CA ARG A 42 -6.23 1.27 -0.56
C ARG A 42 -5.01 1.07 0.31
N SER A 43 -4.36 2.16 0.71
CA SER A 43 -3.15 2.17 1.52
C SER A 43 -3.13 3.40 2.43
N MET A 44 -2.31 3.34 3.48
CA MET A 44 -2.14 4.48 4.40
C MET A 44 -1.54 5.70 3.70
N ALA A 45 -0.59 5.50 2.80
CA ALA A 45 0.04 6.59 2.04
C ALA A 45 -1.00 7.34 1.17
N GLN A 46 -1.84 6.60 0.45
CA GLN A 46 -2.96 7.18 -0.30
C GLN A 46 -3.92 7.97 0.60
N GLY A 47 -4.22 7.45 1.81
CA GLY A 47 -5.06 8.14 2.77
C GLY A 47 -4.45 9.44 3.30
N LEU A 48 -3.15 9.45 3.55
CA LEU A 48 -2.43 10.64 3.99
C LEU A 48 -2.38 11.70 2.88
N ALA A 49 -2.04 11.31 1.65
CA ALA A 49 -2.03 12.21 0.49
C ALA A 49 -3.41 12.84 0.25
N ALA A 50 -4.46 12.02 0.23
CA ALA A 50 -5.84 12.50 0.09
C ALA A 50 -6.23 13.48 1.20
N LEU A 51 -5.84 13.22 2.46
CA LEU A 51 -6.14 14.10 3.58
C LEU A 51 -5.41 15.44 3.49
N LEU A 52 -4.13 15.43 3.10
CA LEU A 52 -3.30 16.63 3.00
C LEU A 52 -3.72 17.54 1.82
N ALA A 53 -4.33 16.97 0.78
CA ALA A 53 -4.84 17.72 -0.35
C ALA A 53 -6.14 18.48 -0.07
N VAL A 54 -6.84 18.17 1.02
CA VAL A 54 -8.11 18.83 1.37
C VAL A 54 -7.84 20.17 2.06
N ASN A 55 -8.33 21.26 1.46
CA ASN A 55 -8.38 22.57 2.09
C ASN A 55 -9.78 22.82 2.71
N PRO A 56 -9.87 23.15 4.01
CA PRO A 56 -11.15 23.44 4.67
C PRO A 56 -11.92 24.65 4.12
N GLU A 57 -11.25 25.54 3.38
CA GLU A 57 -11.86 26.73 2.78
C GLU A 57 -12.50 26.46 1.40
N ASP A 58 -12.21 25.30 0.80
CA ASP A 58 -12.71 24.93 -0.52
C ASP A 58 -14.18 24.47 -0.48
N SER A 59 -14.81 24.46 -1.66
CA SER A 59 -16.09 23.78 -1.83
C SER A 59 -15.94 22.28 -1.58
N ILE A 60 -17.05 21.61 -1.23
CA ILE A 60 -17.04 20.15 -1.00
C ILE A 60 -16.60 19.43 -2.26
N GLU A 61 -17.09 19.88 -3.42
CA GLU A 61 -16.79 19.30 -4.72
C GLU A 61 -15.30 19.42 -5.05
N SER A 62 -14.71 20.60 -4.86
CA SER A 62 -13.28 20.83 -5.06
C SER A 62 -12.41 20.03 -4.09
N ALA A 63 -12.81 19.94 -2.81
CA ALA A 63 -12.10 19.15 -1.82
C ALA A 63 -12.11 17.64 -2.15
N ILE A 64 -13.23 17.13 -2.69
CA ILE A 64 -13.33 15.74 -3.14
C ILE A 64 -12.40 15.50 -4.35
N GLU A 65 -12.44 16.40 -5.33
CA GLU A 65 -11.60 16.30 -6.53
C GLU A 65 -10.11 16.29 -6.16
N ALA A 66 -9.66 17.25 -5.34
CA ALA A 66 -8.29 17.32 -4.86
C ALA A 66 -7.87 16.05 -4.09
N ALA A 67 -8.75 15.52 -3.24
CA ALA A 67 -8.46 14.29 -2.48
C ALA A 67 -8.37 13.06 -3.39
N GLU A 68 -9.22 12.94 -4.41
CA GLU A 68 -9.17 11.83 -5.37
C GLU A 68 -7.94 11.91 -6.27
N GLU A 69 -7.61 13.10 -6.77
CA GLU A 69 -6.40 13.34 -7.56
C GLU A 69 -5.15 12.94 -6.77
N ALA A 70 -4.99 13.48 -5.55
CA ALA A 70 -3.87 13.15 -4.68
C ALA A 70 -3.82 11.66 -4.30
N ARG A 71 -4.98 11.01 -4.10
CA ARG A 71 -5.02 9.57 -3.89
C ARG A 71 -4.50 8.80 -5.11
N THR A 72 -4.80 9.27 -6.32
CA THR A 72 -4.40 8.59 -7.57
C THR A 72 -2.96 8.84 -7.98
N SER A 73 -2.35 9.95 -7.54
CA SER A 73 -0.92 10.19 -7.77
C SER A 73 -0.04 9.25 -6.96
N VAL A 74 -0.54 8.70 -5.83
CA VAL A 74 0.21 7.76 -5.00
C VAL A 74 -0.05 6.31 -5.40
N ARG A 75 1.01 5.65 -5.86
CA ARG A 75 1.04 4.20 -6.07
C ARG A 75 1.63 3.51 -4.85
N THR A 76 1.14 2.30 -4.55
CA THR A 76 1.67 1.53 -3.43
C THR A 76 2.08 0.12 -3.79
N VAL A 77 3.22 -0.29 -3.23
CA VAL A 77 3.77 -1.64 -3.36
C VAL A 77 3.91 -2.26 -1.98
N GLU A 78 3.25 -3.38 -1.75
CA GLU A 78 3.35 -4.14 -0.51
C GLU A 78 4.13 -5.43 -0.75
N ILE A 79 5.17 -5.66 0.05
CA ILE A 79 6.00 -6.86 -0.03
C ILE A 79 5.71 -7.78 1.14
N THR A 80 5.33 -9.01 0.81
CA THR A 80 5.12 -10.07 1.80
C THR A 80 5.60 -11.43 1.29
N ARG A 81 5.36 -12.49 2.05
CA ARG A 81 5.66 -13.87 1.65
C ARG A 81 4.38 -14.65 1.35
N ALA A 82 4.42 -15.47 0.31
CA ALA A 82 3.30 -16.31 -0.08
C ALA A 82 2.96 -17.33 1.02
N VAL A 83 1.73 -17.34 1.49
CA VAL A 83 1.26 -18.29 2.53
C VAL A 83 0.88 -19.66 1.97
N ARG A 84 0.75 -19.77 0.64
CA ARG A 84 0.43 -20.99 -0.11
C ARG A 84 1.03 -20.91 -1.50
N ASN A 85 1.14 -22.06 -2.17
CA ASN A 85 1.50 -22.11 -3.58
C ASN A 85 0.42 -21.39 -4.41
N THR A 86 0.84 -20.59 -5.38
CA THR A 86 -0.06 -19.87 -6.28
C THR A 86 0.56 -19.71 -7.66
N THR A 87 -0.20 -19.18 -8.61
CA THR A 87 0.28 -18.79 -9.93
C THR A 87 -0.04 -17.32 -10.15
N ILE A 88 0.96 -16.53 -10.50
CA ILE A 88 0.86 -15.09 -10.75
C ILE A 88 1.22 -14.85 -12.20
N LYS A 89 0.29 -14.37 -13.03
CA LYS A 89 0.53 -14.12 -14.46
C LYS A 89 1.20 -15.29 -15.21
N GLY A 90 0.84 -16.53 -14.84
CA GLY A 90 1.42 -17.76 -15.42
C GLY A 90 2.72 -18.25 -14.76
N VAL A 91 3.32 -17.46 -13.85
CA VAL A 91 4.52 -17.84 -13.07
C VAL A 91 4.10 -18.55 -11.80
N LYS A 92 4.68 -19.72 -11.51
CA LYS A 92 4.47 -20.42 -10.24
C LYS A 92 5.21 -19.71 -9.12
N VAL A 93 4.52 -19.48 -8.01
CA VAL A 93 5.11 -18.97 -6.77
C VAL A 93 4.84 -19.96 -5.66
N GLY A 94 5.92 -20.44 -5.06
CA GLY A 94 5.93 -21.35 -3.93
C GLY A 94 5.57 -20.66 -2.61
N ARG A 95 5.02 -21.44 -1.67
CA ARG A 95 4.85 -20.98 -0.29
C ARG A 95 6.20 -20.53 0.30
N GLY A 96 6.23 -19.34 0.88
CA GLY A 96 7.39 -18.74 1.53
C GLY A 96 8.20 -17.80 0.63
N GLU A 97 8.02 -17.88 -0.69
CA GLU A 97 8.65 -16.97 -1.65
C GLU A 97 8.13 -15.54 -1.48
N ALA A 98 8.97 -14.56 -1.84
CA ALA A 98 8.60 -13.16 -1.76
C ALA A 98 7.61 -12.84 -2.87
N ILE A 99 6.63 -11.99 -2.55
CA ILE A 99 5.62 -11.53 -3.50
C ILE A 99 5.43 -10.03 -3.36
N ALA A 100 5.12 -9.39 -4.49
CA ALA A 100 4.75 -7.98 -4.53
C ALA A 100 3.27 -7.84 -4.89
N ILE A 101 2.62 -6.93 -4.17
CA ILE A 101 1.23 -6.54 -4.39
C ILE A 101 1.26 -5.05 -4.73
N VAL A 102 0.84 -4.68 -5.94
CA VAL A 102 0.78 -3.29 -6.38
C VAL A 102 -0.68 -2.85 -6.38
N ASP A 103 -1.00 -1.83 -5.58
CA ASP A 103 -2.35 -1.28 -5.39
C ASP A 103 -3.43 -2.34 -5.09
N GLY A 104 -3.04 -3.38 -4.34
CA GLY A 104 -3.91 -4.49 -3.94
C GLY A 104 -4.00 -5.63 -4.97
N GLU A 105 -3.24 -5.57 -6.07
CA GLU A 105 -3.13 -6.64 -7.06
C GLU A 105 -1.81 -7.38 -6.93
N LEU A 106 -1.86 -8.71 -6.86
CA LEU A 106 -0.68 -9.55 -6.81
C LEU A 106 0.02 -9.55 -8.18
N THR A 107 1.22 -8.95 -8.29
CA THR A 107 1.84 -8.66 -9.59
C THR A 107 3.00 -9.58 -9.96
N LEU A 108 3.83 -9.98 -9.00
CA LEU A 108 5.01 -10.82 -9.22
C LEU A 108 5.43 -11.60 -7.96
N GLY A 109 6.29 -12.60 -8.17
CA GLY A 109 7.07 -13.26 -7.13
C GLY A 109 8.58 -13.10 -7.39
N ALA A 110 9.38 -13.19 -6.34
CA ALA A 110 10.83 -13.07 -6.39
C ALA A 110 11.52 -13.93 -5.32
N ASP A 111 12.84 -14.13 -5.49
CA ASP A 111 13.66 -14.95 -4.60
C ASP A 111 13.84 -14.30 -3.21
N SER A 112 13.91 -12.97 -3.17
CA SER A 112 14.03 -12.20 -1.93
C SER A 112 13.02 -11.05 -1.87
N THR A 113 12.76 -10.56 -0.65
CA THR A 113 11.89 -9.39 -0.45
C THR A 113 12.50 -8.11 -1.00
N GLU A 114 13.83 -8.02 -1.06
CA GLU A 114 14.52 -6.89 -1.68
C GLU A 114 14.35 -6.90 -3.21
N ASP A 115 14.52 -8.06 -3.83
CA ASP A 115 14.31 -8.22 -5.28
C ASP A 115 12.85 -7.93 -5.64
N ALA A 116 11.90 -8.39 -4.81
CA ALA A 116 10.49 -8.08 -5.00
C ALA A 116 10.20 -6.56 -4.99
N VAL A 117 10.85 -5.79 -4.10
CA VAL A 117 10.75 -4.32 -4.10
C VAL A 117 11.29 -3.76 -5.42
N LEU A 118 12.54 -4.11 -5.75
CA LEU A 118 13.24 -3.53 -6.91
C LEU A 118 12.52 -3.85 -8.23
N ASP A 119 12.01 -5.07 -8.37
CA ASP A 119 11.32 -5.52 -9.57
C ASP A 119 9.93 -4.90 -9.67
N ALA A 120 9.19 -4.78 -8.57
CA ALA A 120 7.88 -4.14 -8.58
C ALA A 120 7.96 -2.66 -8.92
N LEU A 121 9.01 -1.97 -8.46
CA LEU A 121 9.19 -0.55 -8.74
C LEU A 121 9.55 -0.23 -10.19
N ARG A 122 9.98 -1.21 -11.00
CA ARG A 122 10.30 -0.97 -12.42
C ARG A 122 9.12 -0.40 -13.21
N ASP A 123 7.91 -0.85 -12.90
CA ASP A 123 6.69 -0.45 -13.58
C ASP A 123 5.93 0.67 -12.82
N VAL A 124 6.33 0.95 -11.58
CA VAL A 124 5.62 1.87 -10.67
C VAL A 124 6.34 3.21 -10.54
N ALA A 125 7.68 3.19 -10.40
CA ALA A 125 8.51 4.39 -10.38
C ALA A 125 8.75 4.87 -11.81
N THR A 126 8.00 5.88 -12.23
CA THR A 126 8.05 6.47 -13.57
C THR A 126 8.66 7.87 -13.53
N ALA A 127 8.86 8.49 -14.69
CA ALA A 127 9.35 9.86 -14.79
C ALA A 127 8.39 10.91 -14.20
N GLU A 128 7.10 10.57 -14.04
CA GLU A 128 6.09 11.45 -13.45
C GLU A 128 6.07 11.40 -11.91
N THR A 129 6.89 10.54 -11.32
CA THR A 129 7.01 10.37 -9.86
C THR A 129 8.40 10.81 -9.42
N SER A 130 8.52 11.32 -8.21
CA SER A 130 9.76 11.92 -7.70
C SER A 130 10.19 11.41 -6.33
N LEU A 131 9.29 10.81 -5.56
CA LEU A 131 9.55 10.33 -4.20
C LEU A 131 9.23 8.84 -4.07
N ILE A 132 10.14 8.11 -3.43
CA ILE A 132 9.97 6.72 -3.01
C ILE A 132 10.15 6.67 -1.49
N THR A 133 9.08 6.41 -0.76
CA THR A 133 9.16 6.20 0.70
C THR A 133 9.10 4.72 1.02
N LEU A 134 10.20 4.20 1.58
CA LEU A 134 10.34 2.80 1.99
C LEU A 134 9.97 2.64 3.47
N TYR A 135 8.81 2.06 3.73
CA TYR A 135 8.37 1.69 5.08
C TYR A 135 8.76 0.25 5.40
N TYR A 136 9.63 0.03 6.39
CA TYR A 136 10.02 -1.32 6.79
C TYR A 136 9.25 -1.83 8.02
N GLY A 137 8.91 -3.11 7.99
CA GLY A 137 8.05 -3.75 8.98
C GLY A 137 8.77 -4.21 10.25
N ALA A 138 8.00 -4.68 11.22
CA ALA A 138 8.53 -5.10 12.53
C ALA A 138 9.51 -6.28 12.46
N SER A 139 9.41 -7.11 11.40
CA SER A 139 10.31 -8.24 11.16
C SER A 139 11.55 -7.89 10.33
N THR A 140 11.71 -6.63 9.93
CA THR A 140 12.81 -6.17 9.07
C THR A 140 13.75 -5.28 9.88
N GLY A 141 15.05 -5.56 9.83
CA GLY A 141 16.05 -4.75 10.54
C GLY A 141 16.33 -3.43 9.82
N GLU A 142 16.64 -2.39 10.59
CA GLU A 142 17.00 -1.07 10.05
C GLU A 142 18.19 -1.13 9.08
N SER A 143 19.21 -1.95 9.37
CA SER A 143 20.36 -2.13 8.48
C SER A 143 19.98 -2.75 7.12
N GLN A 144 19.00 -3.65 7.10
CA GLN A 144 18.48 -4.23 5.85
C GLN A 144 17.72 -3.18 5.06
N ALA A 145 16.86 -2.39 5.72
CA ALA A 145 16.14 -1.28 5.09
C ALA A 145 17.09 -0.22 4.53
N ALA A 146 18.13 0.14 5.28
CA ALA A 146 19.17 1.08 4.84
C ALA A 146 19.94 0.55 3.62
N SER A 147 20.29 -0.74 3.61
CA SER A 147 20.96 -1.37 2.46
C SER A 147 20.07 -1.35 1.21
N LEU A 148 18.79 -1.69 1.35
CA LEU A 148 17.83 -1.60 0.25
C LEU A 148 17.66 -0.17 -0.25
N ALA A 149 17.64 0.83 0.65
CA ALA A 149 17.54 2.22 0.26
C ALA A 149 18.74 2.70 -0.59
N VAL A 150 19.95 2.20 -0.31
CA VAL A 150 21.12 2.46 -1.19
C VAL A 150 20.86 1.89 -2.60
N LYS A 151 20.42 0.63 -2.69
CA LYS A 151 20.10 0.01 -3.99
C LYS A 151 18.99 0.76 -4.74
N LEU A 152 17.99 1.27 -4.02
CA LEU A 152 16.92 2.08 -4.60
C LEU A 152 17.46 3.38 -5.19
N ARG A 153 18.32 4.10 -4.47
CA ARG A 153 18.95 5.33 -4.98
C ARG A 153 19.82 5.07 -6.21
N ASP A 154 20.56 3.97 -6.21
CA ASP A 154 21.38 3.58 -7.37
C ASP A 154 20.52 3.22 -8.59
N ARG A 155 19.37 2.55 -8.37
CA ARG A 155 18.50 2.06 -9.44
C ARG A 155 17.55 3.13 -9.98
N PHE A 156 17.11 4.05 -9.13
CA PHE A 156 16.15 5.10 -9.41
C PHE A 156 16.77 6.47 -9.06
N PRO A 157 17.82 6.91 -9.79
CA PRO A 157 18.57 8.12 -9.44
C PRO A 157 17.80 9.43 -9.65
N ALA A 158 16.64 9.38 -10.32
CA ALA A 158 15.75 10.52 -10.48
C ALA A 158 14.79 10.69 -9.29
N HIS A 159 14.77 9.73 -8.35
CA HIS A 159 13.86 9.69 -7.23
C HIS A 159 14.57 10.00 -5.92
N GLU A 160 13.95 10.82 -5.09
CA GLU A 160 14.29 10.91 -3.67
C GLU A 160 13.85 9.63 -2.96
N VAL A 161 14.69 9.11 -2.07
CA VAL A 161 14.41 7.87 -1.33
C VAL A 161 14.45 8.15 0.17
N GLU A 162 13.28 8.04 0.78
CA GLU A 162 13.09 8.12 2.23
C GLU A 162 12.92 6.74 2.85
N VAL A 163 13.35 6.59 4.10
CA VAL A 163 13.22 5.33 4.85
C VAL A 163 12.53 5.61 6.17
N VAL A 164 11.44 4.90 6.42
CA VAL A 164 10.60 5.10 7.61
C VAL A 164 10.37 3.75 8.28
N TYR A 165 10.46 3.71 9.61
CA TYR A 165 10.00 2.54 10.36
C TYR A 165 8.48 2.52 10.37
N GLY A 166 7.87 1.57 9.65
CA GLY A 166 6.42 1.40 9.62
C GLY A 166 5.90 0.44 10.70
N GLY A 167 6.75 -0.49 11.17
CA GLY A 167 6.41 -1.40 12.26
C GLY A 167 5.27 -2.38 11.96
N GLN A 168 4.84 -2.47 10.70
CA GLN A 168 3.74 -3.34 10.32
C GLN A 168 4.11 -4.82 10.55
N PRO A 169 3.16 -5.65 11.06
CA PRO A 169 3.46 -7.01 11.50
C PRO A 169 3.48 -8.06 10.37
N HIS A 170 2.93 -7.74 9.19
CA HIS A 170 2.66 -8.73 8.13
C HIS A 170 3.38 -8.47 6.81
N TYR A 171 3.85 -7.24 6.59
CA TYR A 171 4.56 -6.85 5.38
C TYR A 171 5.99 -6.48 5.75
N GLN A 172 6.96 -7.07 5.07
CA GLN A 172 8.36 -6.75 5.29
C GLN A 172 8.66 -5.32 4.84
N TYR A 173 8.04 -4.91 3.73
CA TYR A 173 8.10 -3.56 3.21
C TYR A 173 6.73 -3.11 2.71
N ILE A 174 6.44 -1.83 2.88
CA ILE A 174 5.43 -1.10 2.11
C ILE A 174 6.20 0.05 1.44
N VAL A 175 5.93 0.32 0.18
CA VAL A 175 6.55 1.41 -0.57
C VAL A 175 5.46 2.30 -1.12
N SER A 176 5.54 3.60 -0.88
CA SER A 176 4.77 4.59 -1.63
C SER A 176 5.64 5.23 -2.70
N VAL A 177 5.04 5.49 -3.86
CA VAL A 177 5.66 6.17 -4.98
C VAL A 177 4.72 7.27 -5.42
N GLU A 178 5.22 8.51 -5.46
CA GLU A 178 4.47 9.72 -5.79
C GLU A 178 5.34 10.75 -6.51
#